data_AF-A0A7W7M257-F1
#
_entry.id   AF-A0A7W7M257-F1
#
_cell.length_a   1.000
_cell.length_b   1.000
_cell.length_c   1.000
_cell.angle_alpha   90.00
_cell.angle_beta   90.00
_cell.angle_gamma   90.00
#
_symmetry.space_group_name_H-M   'P 1'
#
loop_
_entity.id
_entity.type
_entity.pdbx_description
1 polymer ?
#
loop_
_entity_poly.entity_id
_entity_poly.type
_entity_poly.pdbx_seq_one_letter_code
_entity_poly.pdbx_strand_id
1 'polypeptide(L)' 'MKSLDLHHVSYKGVTRDEVSGKWLAREAHEDLMPMCREHHQRLHQIMDGRKEFFGWDRRRATIVIVARMIRQRQDTA' A
#
# COMPACT_ATOMS: atom_id res chain seq x y z
N MET A 1 -8.27 16.55 13.16
CA MET A 1 -8.24 16.19 11.72
C MET A 1 -8.01 14.70 11.60
N LYS A 2 -8.78 13.97 10.79
CA LYS A 2 -8.45 12.57 10.46
C LYS A 2 -7.38 12.60 9.36
N SER A 3 -6.15 12.19 9.67
CA SER A 3 -5.06 12.10 8.68
C SER A 3 -5.23 10.84 7.82
N LEU A 4 -4.85 10.93 6.55
CA LEU A 4 -4.70 9.77 5.69
C LEU A 4 -3.25 9.31 5.74
N ASP A 5 -3.05 8.00 5.79
CA ASP A 5 -1.75 7.37 5.64
C ASP A 5 -1.57 7.05 4.14
N LEU A 6 -0.33 7.13 3.63
CA LEU A 6 0.00 6.83 2.24
C LEU A 6 0.51 5.39 2.13
N HIS A 7 -0.15 4.59 1.32
CA HIS A 7 0.29 3.24 0.97
C HIS A 7 1.12 3.29 -0.31
N HIS A 8 2.35 2.82 -0.25
CA HIS A 8 3.25 2.71 -1.40
C HIS A 8 2.81 1.54 -2.28
N VAL A 9 2.43 1.79 -3.53
CA VAL A 9 2.11 0.71 -4.50
C VAL A 9 3.30 0.32 -5.35
N SER A 10 4.39 1.10 -5.33
CA SER A 10 5.67 0.76 -5.93
C SER A 10 6.79 1.45 -5.17
N TYR A 11 7.88 0.73 -4.86
CA TYR A 11 9.07 1.31 -4.23
C TYR A 11 10.11 1.81 -5.24
N LYS A 12 9.80 1.86 -6.55
CA LYS A 12 10.77 2.23 -7.60
C LYS A 12 11.35 3.63 -7.42
N GLY A 13 10.58 4.55 -6.83
CA GLY A 13 11.04 5.91 -6.51
C GLY A 13 11.76 6.03 -5.16
N VAL A 14 11.90 4.95 -4.40
CA VAL A 14 12.65 4.96 -3.14
C VAL A 14 14.13 4.80 -3.44
N THR A 15 14.89 5.87 -3.19
CA THR A 15 16.32 5.92 -3.46
C THR A 15 17.10 6.11 -2.17
N ARG A 16 18.31 5.56 -2.10
CA ARG A 16 19.23 5.85 -1.00
C ARG A 16 20.10 7.04 -1.38
N ASP A 17 20.08 8.08 -0.56
CA ASP A 17 20.99 9.21 -0.70
C ASP A 17 22.42 8.73 -0.44
N GLU A 18 23.31 8.91 -1.41
CA GLU A 18 24.67 8.36 -1.35
C GLU A 18 25.55 9.08 -0.32
N VAL A 19 25.26 10.36 -0.03
CA VAL A 19 26.06 11.19 0.89
C VAL A 19 25.66 10.93 2.35
N SER A 20 24.37 11.03 2.67
CA SER A 20 23.86 10.86 4.03
C SER A 20 23.49 9.42 4.37
N GLY A 21 23.42 8.53 3.37
CA GLY A 21 22.99 7.15 3.53
C GLY A 21 21.48 6.97 3.80
N LYS A 22 20.71 8.06 3.85
CA LYS A 22 19.27 8.07 4.19
C LYS A 22 18.42 7.56 3.03
N TRP A 23 17.31 6.90 3.35
CA TRP A 23 16.29 6.57 2.36
C TRP A 23 15.41 7.79 2.08
N LEU A 24 15.23 8.10 0.80
CA LEU A 24 14.37 9.16 0.31
C LEU A 24 13.20 8.54 -0.44
N ALA A 25 11.98 8.86 0.01
CA ALA A 25 10.77 8.53 -0.73
C ALA A 25 10.56 9.58 -1.83
N ARG A 26 10.95 9.26 -3.07
CA ARG A 26 10.77 10.11 -4.26
C ARG A 26 9.78 9.49 -5.24
N GLU A 27 8.82 8.74 -4.73
CA GLU A 27 7.78 8.10 -5.53
C GLU A 27 6.85 9.15 -6.15
N ALA A 28 6.37 8.86 -7.36
CA ALA A 28 5.38 9.70 -8.01
C ALA A 28 4.06 9.62 -7.24
N HIS A 29 3.22 10.66 -7.33
CA HIS A 29 1.91 10.63 -6.66
C HIS A 29 1.07 9.40 -7.06
N GLU A 30 1.21 8.92 -8.31
CA GLU A 30 0.53 7.71 -8.81
C GLU A 30 1.04 6.40 -8.19
N ASP A 31 2.20 6.41 -7.54
CA ASP A 31 2.76 5.31 -6.75
C ASP A 31 2.30 5.32 -5.29
N LEU A 32 1.41 6.26 -4.92
CA LEU A 32 0.89 6.42 -3.58
C LEU A 32 -0.63 6.32 -3.57
N MET A 33 -1.17 5.51 -2.66
CA MET A 33 -2.61 5.37 -2.46
C MET A 33 -2.98 5.88 -1.06
N PRO A 34 -3.76 6.97 -0.93
CA PRO A 34 -4.18 7.48 0.36
C PRO A 34 -5.27 6.59 0.97
N MET A 35 -5.11 6.24 2.24
CA MET A 35 -6.04 5.37 2.98
C MET A 35 -6.19 5.87 4.42
N CYS A 36 -7.31 5.55 5.08
CA CYS A 36 -7.35 5.70 6.53
C CYS A 36 -6.47 4.62 7.18
N ARG A 37 -5.97 4.92 8.38
CA ARG A 37 -5.05 4.04 9.12
C ARG A 37 -5.52 2.59 9.24
N GLU A 38 -6.79 2.39 9.59
CA GLU A 38 -7.37 1.06 9.76
C GLU A 38 -7.33 0.25 8.47
N HIS A 39 -7.80 0.83 7.35
CA HIS A 39 -7.78 0.15 6.07
C HIS A 39 -6.36 -0.07 5.55
N HIS A 40 -5.43 0.86 5.83
CA HIS A 40 -4.02 0.70 5.47
C HIS A 40 -3.38 -0.49 6.20
N GLN A 41 -3.58 -0.59 7.52
CA GLN A 41 -3.13 -1.73 8.32
C GLN A 41 -3.76 -3.04 7.86
N ARG A 42 -5.06 -3.03 7.57
CA ARG A 42 -5.77 -4.22 7.09
C ARG A 42 -5.23 -4.69 5.73
N LEU A 43 -4.93 -3.77 4.83
CA LEU A 43 -4.33 -4.09 3.54
C LEU A 43 -2.98 -4.81 3.74
N HIS A 44 -2.12 -4.29 4.62
CA HIS A 44 -0.84 -4.91 4.94
C HIS A 44 -1.00 -6.30 5.55
N GLN A 45 -1.93 -6.48 6.50
CA GLN A 45 -2.22 -7.80 7.07
C GLN A 45 -2.61 -8.83 6.01
N ILE A 46 -3.39 -8.42 4.99
CA ILE A 46 -3.79 -9.31 3.90
C ILE A 46 -2.62 -9.58 2.95
N MET A 47 -1.91 -8.53 2.54
CA MET A 47 -0.81 -8.61 1.58
C MET A 47 0.36 -9.44 2.12
N ASP A 48 0.78 -9.17 3.35
CA ASP A 48 1.96 -9.79 3.96
C ASP A 48 1.61 -11.13 4.63
N GLY A 49 0.36 -11.30 5.06
CA GLY A 49 -0.10 -12.50 5.77
C GLY A 49 -0.55 -13.66 4.87
N ARG A 50 -0.74 -13.43 3.57
CA ARG A 50 -1.24 -14.47 2.65
C ARG A 50 -0.24 -14.80 1.56
N LYS A 51 0.12 -16.09 1.49
CA LYS A 51 1.02 -16.63 0.45
C LYS A 51 0.52 -16.37 -0.97
N GLU A 52 -0.79 -16.17 -1.16
CA GLU A 52 -1.38 -15.87 -2.48
C GLU A 52 -0.81 -14.62 -3.14
N PHE A 53 -0.32 -13.64 -2.35
CA PHE A 53 0.26 -12.40 -2.85
C PHE A 53 1.79 -12.39 -2.88
N PHE A 54 2.44 -13.50 -2.51
CA PHE A 54 3.91 -13.55 -2.50
C PHE A 54 4.44 -13.47 -3.93
N GLY A 55 5.39 -12.55 -4.15
CA GLY A 55 5.97 -12.31 -5.47
C GLY A 55 5.06 -11.57 -6.45
N TRP A 56 3.85 -11.17 -6.05
CA TRP A 56 3.01 -10.32 -6.89
C TRP A 56 3.63 -8.93 -7.02
N ASP A 57 3.41 -8.30 -8.17
CA ASP A 57 3.58 -6.87 -8.30
C ASP A 57 2.70 -6.15 -7.26
N ARG A 58 3.32 -5.25 -6.49
CA ARG A 58 2.70 -4.62 -5.32
C ARG A 58 1.48 -3.80 -5.70
N ARG A 59 1.50 -3.12 -6.85
CA ARG A 59 0.37 -2.34 -7.36
C ARG A 59 -0.80 -3.26 -7.71
N ARG A 60 -0.53 -4.35 -8.42
CA ARG A 60 -1.56 -5.36 -8.72
C ARG A 60 -2.16 -5.96 -7.45
N ALA A 61 -1.33 -6.34 -6.47
CA ALA A 61 -1.80 -6.88 -5.20
C ALA A 61 -2.68 -5.87 -4.45
N THR A 62 -2.26 -4.61 -4.35
CA THR A 62 -3.05 -3.53 -3.73
C THR A 62 -4.44 -3.43 -4.34
N ILE A 63 -4.54 -3.36 -5.68
CA ILE A 63 -5.82 -3.19 -6.37
C ILE A 63 -6.79 -4.35 -6.04
N VAL A 64 -6.29 -5.59 -6.10
CA VAL A 64 -7.11 -6.77 -5.82
C VAL A 64 -7.57 -6.80 -4.36
N ILE A 65 -6.68 -6.49 -3.41
CA ILE A 65 -6.99 -6.47 -1.98
C ILE A 65 -8.01 -5.38 -1.66
N VAL A 66 -7.84 -4.16 -2.18
CA VAL A 66 -8.80 -3.07 -1.98
C VAL A 66 -10.16 -3.42 -2.56
N ALA A 67 -10.21 -3.97 -3.78
CA ALA A 67 -11.47 -4.41 -4.38
C ALA A 67 -12.16 -5.51 -3.56
N ARG A 68 -11.39 -6.38 -2.88
CA ARG A 68 -11.94 -7.37 -1.95
C ARG A 68 -12.50 -6.71 -0.67
N MET A 69 -11.77 -5.76 -0.09
CA MET A 69 -12.21 -5.03 1.11
C MET A 69 -13.49 -4.22 0.87
N ILE A 70 -13.60 -3.57 -0.30
CA ILE A 70 -14.82 -2.83 -0.69
C ILE A 70 -16.02 -3.77 -0.78
N ARG A 71 -15.87 -4.91 -1.47
CA ARG A 71 -16.93 -5.92 -1.60
C ARG A 71 -17.38 -6.44 -0.24
N GLN A 72 -16.43 -6.82 0.62
CA GLN A 72 -16.73 -7.29 1.98
C GLN A 72 -17.52 -6.26 2.79
N ARG A 73 -17.22 -4.97 2.64
CA ARG A 73 -17.96 -3.90 3.33
C ARG A 73 -19.38 -3.76 2.80
N GLN A 74 -19.59 -3.94 1.50
CA GLN A 74 -20.93 -3.88 0.88
C GLN A 74 -21.80 -5.06 1.30
N ASP A 75 -21.22 -6.25 1.47
CA ASP A 75 -21.95 -7.45 1.89
C ASP A 75 -22.37 -7.41 3.37
N THR A 76 -21.70 -6.59 4.20
CA THR A 76 -21.99 -6.42 5.64
C THR A 76 -22.92 -5.24 5.96
N ALA A 77 -23.37 -4.49 4.95
CA ALA A 77 -24.21 -3.30 5.09
C ALA A 77 -25.67 -3.63 4.73
#